data_AF-A0A3L7XLR3-F1
#
_entry.id   AF-A0A3L7XLR3-F1
#
_cell.length_a   1.000
_cell.length_b   1.000
_cell.length_c   1.000
_cell.angle_alpha   90.00
_cell.angle_beta   90.00
_cell.angle_gamma   90.00
#
_symmetry.space_group_name_H-M   'P 1'
#
loop_
_entity.id
_entity.type
_entity.pdbx_description
1 polymer ?
#
loop_
_entity_poly.entity_id
_entity_poly.type
_entity_poly.pdbx_seq_one_letter_code
_entity_poly.pdbx_strand_id
1 'polypeptide(L)'
;MKTIVSDRERRRIVKIKFVGLVLWLVFGLLWGQRVSAANALVGDGTPASCSEAAFDSALAAAASGGGVITFNCGPASATITFTGSKIVTGGDVTINGNGRIILDAGNTDRHFFVGNGVTFRLQNITLRGGNSAVGGGAVEASGANVVLEGVQLLNNSASTGGGAIYCFDGTLTIANSVLSNNSAGTGGAIFNDGCVVQVTNSTFDGNRALDAISRGGAIENGQPGTLTITNSLLQNNSALDGGGLYVASGATAILERVSLQTNSGGYGGGLENSGTTTLKNSLVDGNTVTGSGGGLWNLGGTLIVRQTTVSNNSGYEGGGVNSYGSHLEMTDVNIVDNKAVGGHGGGLYHSGGTAFVSNATISGNLATDPAANGGGIFQNSNDNLTLTNATLANNQAGLLGGGFYHYGRYAVLTNVTIANNVAGTAGAAIYEDSPMTPANPGLVQLINSVILGSANNCDGSVFQSLGHNISSGTCAALNDPTDQENYAGDLLLGPLVFNGGSFAMQTLLPQTGSPLIDAADTGQCPSVDQRSAARVGACDIGAAEYGAVVSRVYLPAVVR
;
A
#
# COMPACT_ATOMS: atom_id res chain seq x y z
N MET A 1 -34.32 4.14 24.78
CA MET A 1 -33.78 4.36 26.15
C MET A 1 -32.27 4.10 26.08
N LYS A 2 -31.51 5.16 25.81
CA LYS A 2 -30.05 5.16 25.71
C LYS A 2 -29.52 5.82 26.98
N THR A 3 -28.72 5.11 27.76
CA THR A 3 -28.01 5.71 28.89
C THR A 3 -26.61 6.06 28.41
N ILE A 4 -26.35 7.37 28.38
CA ILE A 4 -25.08 8.01 28.06
C ILE A 4 -24.14 7.76 29.24
N VAL A 5 -23.02 7.07 29.02
CA VAL A 5 -21.90 7.03 29.96
C VAL A 5 -20.82 7.96 29.40
N SER A 6 -20.52 9.01 30.17
CA SER A 6 -19.64 10.11 29.81
C SER A 6 -18.16 9.71 29.80
N ASP A 7 -17.41 10.37 28.93
CA ASP A 7 -15.98 10.24 28.58
C ASP A 7 -14.96 10.53 29.71
N ARG A 8 -15.37 10.39 30.98
CA ARG A 8 -14.56 10.78 32.16
C ARG A 8 -13.98 9.59 32.94
N GLU A 9 -14.30 8.35 32.59
CA GLU A 9 -13.82 7.14 33.29
C GLU A 9 -12.68 6.37 32.58
N ARG A 10 -12.26 6.74 31.36
CA ARG A 10 -11.08 6.12 30.69
C ARG A 10 -9.72 6.69 31.09
N ARG A 11 -9.65 7.63 32.05
CA ARG A 11 -8.39 8.27 32.50
C ARG A 11 -8.02 7.98 33.96
N ARG A 12 -8.16 6.74 34.41
CA ARG A 12 -7.59 6.27 35.69
C ARG A 12 -7.12 4.82 35.53
N ILE A 13 -5.86 4.63 35.14
CA ILE A 13 -4.89 3.58 35.57
C ILE A 13 -3.54 3.97 34.92
N VAL A 14 -2.89 5.02 35.43
CA VAL A 14 -1.43 5.20 35.41
C VAL A 14 -1.14 6.14 36.59
N LYS A 15 -0.44 5.61 37.60
CA LYS A 15 0.23 6.26 38.76
C LYS A 15 -0.02 5.46 40.03
N ILE A 16 0.69 4.35 40.18
CA ILE A 16 1.02 3.84 41.52
C ILE A 16 2.38 4.45 41.89
N LYS A 17 2.34 5.33 42.90
CA LYS A 17 3.49 5.88 43.60
C LYS A 17 4.11 4.78 44.46
N PHE A 18 5.42 4.59 44.38
CA PHE A 18 6.21 4.02 45.48
C PHE A 18 6.88 5.17 46.23
N VAL A 19 6.64 5.28 47.54
CA VAL A 19 7.34 6.18 48.47
C VAL A 19 7.66 5.40 49.74
N GLY A 20 8.91 5.55 50.20
CA GLY A 20 9.44 5.11 51.51
C GLY A 20 10.61 4.14 51.33
N LEU A 21 11.83 4.34 51.82
CA LEU A 21 12.32 5.19 52.91
C LEU A 21 13.85 5.38 52.74
N VAL A 22 14.35 6.56 53.10
CA VAL A 22 15.77 6.96 53.11
C VAL A 22 16.50 6.32 54.29
N LEU A 23 17.63 5.64 54.05
CA LEU A 23 18.76 5.58 54.97
C LEU A 23 19.99 5.03 54.25
N TRP A 24 21.00 5.88 54.03
CA TRP A 24 22.45 5.66 54.15
C TRP A 24 23.17 6.78 53.38
N LEU A 25 23.72 7.73 54.13
CA LEU A 25 24.59 8.79 53.63
C LEU A 25 25.96 8.58 54.31
N VAL A 26 27.00 8.70 53.48
CA VAL A 26 28.44 8.74 53.77
C VAL A 26 29.16 7.38 53.82
N PHE A 27 29.68 6.96 52.67
CA PHE A 27 31.11 6.67 52.49
C PHE A 27 31.44 6.64 50.99
N GLY A 28 32.43 7.44 50.57
CA GLY A 28 33.08 7.31 49.26
C GLY A 28 32.61 8.27 48.17
N LEU A 29 33.23 9.46 48.13
CA LEU A 29 33.56 10.13 46.88
C LEU A 29 34.42 9.17 46.04
N LEU A 30 33.78 8.32 45.26
CA LEU A 30 34.34 7.84 44.00
C LEU A 30 33.52 8.55 42.95
N TRP A 31 34.13 9.55 42.32
CA TRP A 31 33.73 9.95 40.99
C TRP A 31 33.67 8.66 40.17
N GLY A 32 32.47 8.17 39.90
CA GLY A 32 32.26 7.26 38.78
C GLY A 32 32.68 8.06 37.57
N GLN A 33 33.92 7.86 37.12
CA GLN A 33 34.34 8.31 35.80
C GLN A 33 33.24 7.81 34.86
N ARG A 34 32.58 8.74 34.16
CA ARG A 34 31.85 8.34 32.96
C ARG A 34 32.91 7.66 32.10
N VAL A 35 32.83 6.33 32.02
CA VAL A 35 33.74 5.56 31.17
C VAL A 35 33.54 6.13 29.77
N SER A 36 34.63 6.61 29.15
CA SER A 36 34.54 7.19 27.82
C SER A 36 34.08 6.10 26.84
N ALA A 37 33.38 6.51 25.79
CA ALA A 37 33.03 5.59 24.71
C ALA A 37 34.27 4.79 24.28
N ALA A 38 34.17 3.46 24.29
CA ALA A 38 35.29 2.56 24.05
C ALA A 38 34.96 1.62 22.89
N ASN A 39 35.74 1.72 21.82
CA ASN A 39 35.67 0.76 20.73
C ASN A 39 36.16 -0.60 21.22
N ALA A 40 35.52 -1.67 20.76
CA ALA A 40 35.82 -3.02 21.14
C ALA A 40 36.02 -3.93 19.92
N LEU A 41 36.87 -4.93 20.08
CA LEU A 41 37.19 -5.92 19.05
C LEU A 41 36.79 -7.31 19.53
N VAL A 42 36.03 -8.03 18.72
CA VAL A 42 35.72 -9.44 18.92
C VAL A 42 36.68 -10.29 18.08
N GLY A 43 37.39 -11.20 18.73
CA GLY A 43 38.34 -12.12 18.09
C GLY A 43 39.77 -11.58 17.95
N ASP A 44 40.68 -12.49 17.61
CA ASP A 44 42.14 -12.28 17.56
C ASP A 44 42.76 -12.53 16.17
N GLY A 45 41.94 -12.79 15.16
CA GLY A 45 42.34 -13.14 13.79
C GLY A 45 42.04 -14.59 13.43
N THR A 46 41.59 -15.41 14.38
CA THR A 46 41.18 -16.79 14.14
C THR A 46 39.67 -16.95 14.21
N PRO A 47 39.05 -17.86 13.41
CA PRO A 47 37.60 -18.10 13.49
C PRO A 47 37.13 -18.54 14.88
N ALA A 48 37.92 -19.36 15.58
CA ALA A 48 37.58 -19.88 16.90
C ALA A 48 37.56 -18.80 18.00
N SER A 49 38.29 -17.70 17.82
CA SER A 49 38.31 -16.58 18.77
C SER A 49 37.02 -15.76 18.78
N CYS A 50 36.23 -15.82 17.70
CA CYS A 50 34.93 -15.19 17.62
C CYS A 50 33.87 -16.07 18.28
N SER A 51 33.82 -15.95 19.60
CA SER A 51 32.89 -16.67 20.47
C SER A 51 31.90 -15.71 21.10
N GLU A 52 30.81 -16.25 21.66
CA GLU A 52 29.86 -15.47 22.45
C GLU A 52 30.53 -14.76 23.62
N ALA A 53 31.45 -15.43 24.33
CA ALA A 53 32.17 -14.81 25.44
C ALA A 53 33.03 -13.60 25.03
N ALA A 54 33.64 -13.66 23.84
CA ALA A 54 34.38 -12.53 23.27
C ALA A 54 33.44 -11.39 22.88
N PHE A 55 32.28 -11.72 22.30
CA PHE A 55 31.22 -10.75 22.00
C PHE A 55 30.69 -10.06 23.26
N ASP A 56 30.39 -10.83 24.31
CA ASP A 56 29.87 -10.31 25.58
C ASP A 56 30.86 -9.36 26.26
N SER A 57 32.15 -9.70 26.21
CA SER A 57 33.22 -8.84 26.71
C SER A 57 33.29 -7.52 25.93
N ALA A 58 33.19 -7.58 24.59
CA ALA A 58 33.17 -6.39 23.74
C ALA A 58 31.92 -5.53 23.96
N LEU A 59 30.75 -6.16 24.14
CA LEU A 59 29.50 -5.47 24.41
C LEU A 59 29.51 -4.79 25.78
N ALA A 60 30.02 -5.46 26.81
CA ALA A 60 30.16 -4.86 28.14
C ALA A 60 31.06 -3.61 28.13
N ALA A 61 32.13 -3.62 27.33
CA ALA A 61 32.99 -2.46 27.14
C ALA A 61 32.24 -1.31 26.45
N ALA A 62 31.58 -1.57 25.32
CA ALA A 62 30.87 -0.55 24.56
C ALA A 62 29.61 -0.02 25.27
N ALA A 63 28.85 -0.85 25.98
CA ALA A 63 27.60 -0.47 26.62
C ALA A 63 27.79 0.41 27.87
N SER A 64 29.02 0.56 28.38
CA SER A 64 29.33 1.34 29.60
C SER A 64 29.47 2.86 29.38
N GLY A 65 29.53 3.30 28.12
CA GLY A 65 29.68 4.72 27.73
C GLY A 65 29.48 5.00 26.24
N GLY A 66 29.06 3.99 25.48
CA GLY A 66 28.95 3.99 24.02
C GLY A 66 30.19 3.42 23.33
N GLY A 67 30.10 3.03 22.05
CA GLY A 67 31.25 2.55 21.30
C GLY A 67 30.92 1.74 20.05
N VAL A 68 31.96 1.43 19.28
CA VAL A 68 31.87 0.59 18.08
C VAL A 68 32.47 -0.78 18.34
N ILE A 69 31.70 -1.83 18.06
CA ILE A 69 32.13 -3.22 18.07
C ILE A 69 32.47 -3.64 16.64
N THR A 70 33.69 -4.16 16.46
CA THR A 70 34.18 -4.72 15.20
C THR A 70 34.69 -6.14 15.42
N PHE A 71 34.98 -6.86 14.33
CA PHE A 71 35.31 -8.28 14.38
C PHE A 71 36.60 -8.58 13.64
N ASN A 72 37.46 -9.38 14.25
CA ASN A 72 38.66 -9.98 13.66
C ASN A 72 38.58 -11.52 13.77
N CYS A 73 37.69 -12.11 13.00
CA CYS A 73 37.43 -13.57 12.99
C CYS A 73 38.22 -14.33 11.91
N GLY A 74 39.22 -13.68 11.32
CA GLY A 74 39.86 -14.15 10.10
C GLY A 74 39.10 -13.74 8.82
N PRO A 75 39.53 -14.24 7.65
CA PRO A 75 39.06 -13.75 6.36
C PRO A 75 37.70 -14.33 5.92
N ALA A 76 37.30 -15.48 6.43
CA ALA A 76 36.05 -16.15 6.10
C ALA A 76 34.86 -15.60 6.92
N SER A 77 33.63 -15.91 6.48
CA SER A 77 32.45 -15.64 7.29
C SER A 77 32.49 -16.41 8.61
N ALA A 78 32.04 -15.77 9.69
CA ALA A 78 32.05 -16.34 11.03
C ALA A 78 30.67 -16.28 11.65
N THR A 79 30.25 -17.41 12.23
CA THR A 79 28.99 -17.52 12.99
C THR A 79 29.29 -17.52 14.48
N ILE A 80 28.66 -16.61 15.21
CA ILE A 80 28.67 -16.57 16.66
C ILE A 80 27.28 -16.99 17.12
N THR A 81 27.20 -18.13 17.81
CA THR A 81 25.94 -18.61 18.38
C THR A 81 25.71 -17.96 19.74
N PHE A 82 24.55 -17.34 19.93
CA PHE A 82 24.12 -16.82 21.22
C PHE A 82 23.33 -17.88 21.99
N THR A 83 23.62 -17.98 23.29
CA THR A 83 22.88 -18.81 24.24
C THR A 83 21.84 -18.02 25.01
N GLY A 84 21.86 -16.68 24.90
CA GLY A 84 20.82 -15.81 25.46
C GLY A 84 20.85 -14.39 24.89
N SER A 85 19.75 -13.68 25.12
CA SER A 85 19.55 -12.29 24.68
C SER A 85 20.58 -11.31 25.24
N LYS A 86 20.95 -10.32 24.43
CA LYS A 86 21.91 -9.26 24.76
C LYS A 86 21.19 -7.94 25.03
N ILE A 87 21.57 -7.28 26.12
CA ILE A 87 20.88 -6.08 26.63
C ILE A 87 21.71 -4.82 26.31
N VAL A 88 21.09 -3.84 25.65
CA VAL A 88 21.69 -2.54 25.32
C VAL A 88 20.86 -1.42 25.94
N THR A 89 21.33 -0.88 27.07
CA THR A 89 20.62 0.16 27.85
C THR A 89 21.52 1.26 28.42
N GLY A 90 22.85 1.06 28.46
CA GLY A 90 23.78 1.95 29.15
C GLY A 90 24.43 3.04 28.27
N GLY A 91 24.41 2.88 26.95
CA GLY A 91 25.01 3.83 26.02
C GLY A 91 24.82 3.44 24.55
N ASP A 92 25.21 4.35 23.65
CA ASP A 92 25.05 4.19 22.21
C ASP A 92 26.02 3.15 21.64
N VAL A 93 25.51 2.06 21.10
CA VAL A 93 26.33 0.95 20.57
C VAL A 93 26.18 0.85 19.06
N THR A 94 27.31 0.75 18.36
CA THR A 94 27.35 0.38 16.94
C THR A 94 28.05 -0.97 16.80
N ILE A 95 27.47 -1.89 16.03
CA ILE A 95 28.07 -3.19 15.72
C ILE A 95 28.23 -3.29 14.20
N ASN A 96 29.46 -3.42 13.74
CA ASN A 96 29.76 -3.54 12.31
C ASN A 96 30.34 -4.92 12.00
N GLY A 97 29.53 -5.76 11.34
CA GLY A 97 29.91 -7.11 10.94
C GLY A 97 30.74 -7.19 9.66
N ASN A 98 31.01 -6.05 8.99
CA ASN A 98 31.79 -5.97 7.75
C ASN A 98 31.36 -6.97 6.65
N GLY A 99 30.07 -7.32 6.64
CA GLY A 99 29.44 -8.24 5.69
C GLY A 99 29.73 -9.73 5.91
N ARG A 100 30.41 -10.11 7.00
CA ARG A 100 30.92 -11.48 7.22
C ARG A 100 30.41 -12.15 8.48
N ILE A 101 29.84 -11.39 9.40
CA ILE A 101 29.44 -11.89 10.70
C ILE A 101 27.97 -12.29 10.70
N ILE A 102 27.72 -13.48 11.24
CA ILE A 102 26.39 -14.03 11.47
C ILE A 102 26.23 -14.19 12.99
N LEU A 103 25.21 -13.55 13.55
CA LEU A 103 24.77 -13.78 14.92
C LEU A 103 23.57 -14.72 14.88
N ASP A 104 23.73 -15.92 15.44
CA ASP A 104 22.74 -16.98 15.41
C ASP A 104 22.19 -17.22 16.81
N ALA A 105 20.90 -16.97 17.04
CA ALA A 105 20.29 -17.15 18.36
C ALA A 105 19.74 -18.57 18.58
N GLY A 106 19.99 -19.51 17.67
CA GLY A 106 19.71 -20.94 17.89
C GLY A 106 18.23 -21.29 18.12
N ASN A 107 17.31 -20.38 17.80
CA ASN A 107 15.86 -20.43 18.07
C ASN A 107 15.50 -20.51 19.56
N THR A 108 16.35 -20.02 20.46
CA THR A 108 16.14 -20.12 21.91
C THR A 108 15.59 -18.86 22.56
N ASP A 109 16.01 -17.69 22.09
CA ASP A 109 15.57 -16.37 22.55
C ASP A 109 15.81 -15.35 21.41
N ARG A 110 15.50 -14.08 21.66
CA ARG A 110 15.90 -12.98 20.77
C ARG A 110 17.40 -12.71 20.78
N HIS A 111 17.91 -11.98 19.78
CA HIS A 111 19.29 -11.49 19.82
C HIS A 111 19.45 -10.31 20.78
N PHE A 112 18.64 -9.26 20.61
CA PHE A 112 18.84 -7.99 21.31
C PHE A 112 17.57 -7.45 21.94
N PHE A 113 17.69 -7.00 23.20
CA PHE A 113 16.80 -6.04 23.82
C PHE A 113 17.49 -4.67 23.89
N VAL A 114 16.86 -3.66 23.32
CA VAL A 114 17.37 -2.28 23.28
C VAL A 114 16.40 -1.37 24.03
N GLY A 115 16.87 -0.82 25.15
CA GLY A 115 16.04 0.00 26.03
C GLY A 115 16.02 1.48 25.68
N ASN A 116 15.27 2.24 26.47
CA ASN A 116 14.96 3.63 26.19
C ASN A 116 16.21 4.54 26.23
N GLY A 117 16.27 5.50 25.30
CA GLY A 117 17.22 6.61 25.35
C GLY A 117 18.61 6.30 24.81
N VAL A 118 18.80 5.13 24.18
CA VAL A 118 20.05 4.78 23.50
C VAL A 118 19.87 4.68 22.00
N THR A 119 20.96 4.91 21.27
CA THR A 119 21.07 4.60 19.84
C THR A 119 21.76 3.27 19.65
N PHE A 120 21.10 2.33 18.99
CA PHE A 120 21.68 1.03 18.63
C PHE A 120 21.79 0.91 17.12
N ARG A 121 23.01 0.74 16.61
CA ARG A 121 23.29 0.62 15.18
C ARG A 121 23.84 -0.75 14.83
N LEU A 122 23.24 -1.42 13.86
CA LEU A 122 23.76 -2.63 13.24
C LEU A 122 24.14 -2.34 11.79
N GLN A 123 25.35 -2.73 11.41
CA GLN A 123 25.90 -2.49 10.07
C GLN A 123 26.47 -3.77 9.47
N ASN A 124 26.06 -4.08 8.24
CA ASN A 124 26.63 -5.15 7.41
C ASN A 124 26.76 -6.49 8.17
N ILE A 125 25.67 -6.94 8.79
CA ILE A 125 25.65 -8.10 9.69
C ILE A 125 24.37 -8.90 9.49
N THR A 126 24.45 -10.20 9.70
CA THR A 126 23.28 -11.10 9.63
C THR A 126 22.85 -11.50 11.04
N LEU A 127 21.57 -11.35 11.36
CA LEU A 127 20.93 -11.93 12.55
C LEU A 127 19.94 -12.99 12.07
N ARG A 128 20.04 -14.20 12.64
CA ARG A 128 19.13 -15.30 12.31
C ARG A 128 18.77 -16.17 13.50
N GLY A 129 17.66 -16.90 13.36
CA GLY A 129 17.24 -17.88 14.35
C GLY A 129 16.90 -17.26 15.69
N GLY A 130 16.49 -15.99 15.72
CA GLY A 130 15.92 -15.37 16.91
C GLY A 130 14.53 -15.90 17.17
N ASN A 131 14.17 -16.20 18.42
CA ASN A 131 12.85 -16.74 18.76
C ASN A 131 12.35 -16.19 20.10
N SER A 132 11.49 -15.18 20.06
CA SER A 132 10.98 -14.49 21.27
C SER A 132 9.60 -15.00 21.67
N ALA A 133 9.37 -15.21 22.97
CA ALA A 133 8.03 -15.51 23.51
C ALA A 133 7.11 -14.26 23.57
N VAL A 134 7.66 -13.07 23.33
CA VAL A 134 6.90 -11.81 23.25
C VAL A 134 7.05 -11.26 21.82
N GLY A 135 7.51 -10.03 21.64
CA GLY A 135 7.81 -9.47 20.31
C GLY A 135 9.30 -9.47 19.97
N GLY A 136 9.65 -9.19 18.71
CA GLY A 136 11.01 -8.90 18.29
C GLY A 136 11.95 -10.09 18.41
N GLY A 137 11.83 -11.05 17.49
CA GLY A 137 12.68 -12.24 17.46
C GLY A 137 14.16 -11.91 17.24
N ALA A 138 14.49 -10.88 16.45
CA ALA A 138 15.86 -10.38 16.36
C ALA A 138 16.09 -9.23 17.35
N VAL A 139 15.25 -8.19 17.28
CA VAL A 139 15.42 -6.96 18.05
C VAL A 139 14.09 -6.53 18.67
N GLU A 140 14.09 -6.32 19.98
CA GLU A 140 13.07 -5.52 20.66
C GLU A 140 13.62 -4.12 20.93
N ALA A 141 12.97 -3.11 20.38
CA ALA A 141 13.31 -1.70 20.53
C ALA A 141 12.25 -1.01 21.41
N SER A 142 12.59 -0.73 22.67
CA SER A 142 11.65 -0.15 23.64
C SER A 142 12.10 1.26 24.04
N GLY A 143 11.61 2.27 23.33
CA GLY A 143 12.01 3.66 23.49
C GLY A 143 13.38 4.00 22.89
N ALA A 144 13.93 3.10 22.08
CA ALA A 144 15.28 3.21 21.52
C ALA A 144 15.27 3.88 20.14
N ASN A 145 16.44 4.39 19.73
CA ASN A 145 16.71 4.72 18.34
C ASN A 145 17.52 3.58 17.68
N VAL A 146 16.86 2.74 16.90
CA VAL A 146 17.50 1.62 16.20
C VAL A 146 17.78 1.98 14.74
N VAL A 147 19.00 1.76 14.29
CA VAL A 147 19.45 1.99 12.91
C VAL A 147 20.05 0.71 12.34
N LEU A 148 19.48 0.20 11.26
CA LEU A 148 19.92 -1.01 10.56
C LEU A 148 20.38 -0.65 9.14
N GLU A 149 21.64 -0.91 8.82
CA GLU A 149 22.24 -0.58 7.52
C GLU A 149 22.95 -1.80 6.92
N GLY A 150 22.51 -2.29 5.76
CA GLY A 150 23.13 -3.49 5.17
C GLY A 150 22.88 -4.76 5.99
N VAL A 151 21.80 -4.79 6.77
CA VAL A 151 21.51 -5.88 7.71
C VAL A 151 20.66 -6.95 7.06
N GLN A 152 20.89 -8.21 7.41
CA GLN A 152 20.01 -9.33 7.06
C GLN A 152 19.35 -9.90 8.31
N LEU A 153 18.02 -9.81 8.40
CA LEU A 153 17.22 -10.43 9.47
C LEU A 153 16.48 -11.62 8.87
N LEU A 154 17.01 -12.82 9.13
CA LEU A 154 16.60 -14.04 8.45
C LEU A 154 16.02 -15.07 9.43
N ASN A 155 14.84 -15.61 9.14
CA ASN A 155 14.26 -16.70 9.91
C ASN A 155 14.17 -16.39 11.42
N ASN A 156 13.73 -15.19 11.76
CA ASN A 156 13.45 -14.82 13.16
C ASN A 156 11.96 -14.95 13.44
N SER A 157 11.62 -15.42 14.63
CA SER A 157 10.26 -15.62 15.08
C SER A 157 9.95 -14.90 16.38
N ALA A 158 8.70 -14.51 16.54
CA ALA A 158 8.17 -14.01 17.81
C ALA A 158 6.76 -14.57 18.04
N SER A 159 6.35 -14.80 19.29
CA SER A 159 5.02 -15.36 19.55
C SER A 159 3.92 -14.32 19.42
N THR A 160 4.18 -13.05 19.71
CA THR A 160 3.16 -11.99 19.63
C THR A 160 3.31 -11.15 18.37
N GLY A 161 4.32 -10.28 18.29
CA GLY A 161 4.44 -9.34 17.18
C GLY A 161 5.87 -9.03 16.76
N GLY A 162 6.08 -8.80 15.46
CA GLY A 162 7.40 -8.42 14.96
C GLY A 162 8.37 -9.59 14.96
N GLY A 163 8.20 -10.52 14.02
CA GLY A 163 9.02 -11.74 13.97
C GLY A 163 10.52 -11.43 13.94
N ALA A 164 10.91 -10.37 13.26
CA ALA A 164 12.25 -9.80 13.37
C ALA A 164 12.32 -8.67 14.40
N ILE A 165 11.44 -7.66 14.27
CA ILE A 165 11.56 -6.42 15.04
C ILE A 165 10.22 -6.05 15.67
N TYR A 166 10.23 -5.86 16.99
CA TYR A 166 9.16 -5.16 17.69
C TYR A 166 9.68 -3.78 18.09
N CYS A 167 8.98 -2.72 17.69
CA CYS A 167 9.34 -1.35 18.01
C CYS A 167 8.22 -0.67 18.79
N PHE A 168 8.55 -0.14 19.96
CA PHE A 168 7.64 0.56 20.85
C PHE A 168 8.22 1.93 21.26
N ASP A 169 7.44 3.01 21.10
CA ASP A 169 7.75 4.38 21.57
C ASP A 169 9.16 4.95 21.21
N GLY A 170 9.68 4.61 20.04
CA GLY A 170 11.04 4.99 19.60
C GLY A 170 11.15 5.31 18.10
N THR A 171 12.35 5.15 17.55
CA THR A 171 12.61 5.31 16.11
C THR A 171 13.30 4.07 15.55
N LEU A 172 12.88 3.64 14.37
CA LEU A 172 13.48 2.53 13.64
C LEU A 172 13.83 3.00 12.23
N THR A 173 15.12 3.00 11.89
CA THR A 173 15.61 3.29 10.54
C THR A 173 16.20 2.04 9.93
N ILE A 174 15.74 1.66 8.75
CA ILE A 174 16.21 0.50 8.00
C ILE A 174 16.64 0.96 6.61
N ALA A 175 17.88 0.65 6.24
CA ALA A 175 18.45 1.01 4.95
C ALA A 175 19.21 -0.17 4.34
N ASN A 176 19.03 -0.38 3.03
CA ASN A 176 19.78 -1.37 2.25
C ASN A 176 19.77 -2.77 2.88
N SER A 177 18.65 -3.18 3.47
CA SER A 177 18.56 -4.37 4.33
C SER A 177 17.57 -5.38 3.78
N VAL A 178 17.70 -6.62 4.22
CA VAL A 178 16.81 -7.73 3.85
C VAL A 178 16.18 -8.31 5.11
N LEU A 179 14.85 -8.34 5.16
CA LEU A 179 14.08 -9.01 6.19
C LEU A 179 13.32 -10.15 5.53
N SER A 180 13.76 -11.38 5.75
CA SER A 180 13.23 -12.53 5.02
C SER A 180 12.89 -13.72 5.92
N ASN A 181 11.78 -14.37 5.59
CA ASN A 181 11.28 -15.57 6.26
C ASN A 181 11.08 -15.37 7.78
N ASN A 182 10.76 -14.15 8.21
CA ASN A 182 10.43 -13.89 9.61
C ASN A 182 8.95 -14.16 9.86
N SER A 183 8.61 -14.56 11.09
CA SER A 183 7.22 -14.88 11.42
C SER A 183 6.81 -14.45 12.82
N ALA A 184 5.58 -13.97 12.98
CA ALA A 184 4.99 -13.73 14.29
C ALA A 184 3.48 -13.93 14.28
N GLY A 185 2.81 -13.76 15.42
CA GLY A 185 1.34 -13.67 15.47
C GLY A 185 0.83 -12.54 14.57
N THR A 186 1.49 -11.38 14.65
CA THR A 186 1.25 -10.20 13.82
C THR A 186 2.54 -9.48 13.43
N GLY A 187 2.56 -8.74 12.31
CA GLY A 187 3.76 -8.07 11.83
C GLY A 187 4.90 -9.06 11.58
N GLY A 188 4.77 -9.91 10.54
CA GLY A 188 5.64 -11.07 10.37
C GLY A 188 7.14 -10.74 10.37
N ALA A 189 7.54 -9.59 9.83
CA ALA A 189 8.87 -9.01 10.07
C ALA A 189 8.86 -7.94 11.15
N ILE A 190 8.02 -6.92 11.00
CA ILE A 190 8.00 -5.75 11.88
C ILE A 190 6.61 -5.56 12.46
N PHE A 191 6.56 -5.39 13.77
CA PHE A 191 5.41 -4.76 14.43
C PHE A 191 5.83 -3.39 14.95
N ASN A 192 5.24 -2.34 14.36
CA ASN A 192 5.38 -0.97 14.81
C ASN A 192 4.25 -0.61 15.79
N ASP A 193 4.57 -0.62 17.08
CA ASP A 193 3.65 -0.34 18.18
C ASP A 193 3.90 1.08 18.72
N GLY A 194 3.81 2.08 17.82
CA GLY A 194 3.92 3.50 18.18
C GLY A 194 5.27 4.17 17.90
N CYS A 195 6.20 3.50 17.21
CA CYS A 195 7.43 4.14 16.71
C CYS A 195 7.22 4.99 15.45
N VAL A 196 8.25 5.80 15.16
CA VAL A 196 8.49 6.36 13.83
C VAL A 196 9.43 5.43 13.07
N VAL A 197 8.91 4.78 12.04
CA VAL A 197 9.63 3.79 11.23
C VAL A 197 9.93 4.35 9.84
N GLN A 198 11.20 4.27 9.44
CA GLN A 198 11.69 4.69 8.12
C GLN A 198 12.42 3.51 7.46
N VAL A 199 11.98 3.15 6.26
CA VAL A 199 12.52 2.05 5.46
C VAL A 199 12.96 2.57 4.09
N THR A 200 14.19 2.27 3.70
CA THR A 200 14.78 2.73 2.43
C THR A 200 15.53 1.59 1.75
N ASN A 201 15.38 1.45 0.43
CA ASN A 201 16.16 0.51 -0.39
C ASN A 201 16.21 -0.92 0.17
N SER A 202 15.11 -1.41 0.73
CA SER A 202 15.11 -2.67 1.49
C SER A 202 14.11 -3.67 0.94
N THR A 203 14.30 -4.94 1.26
CA THR A 203 13.47 -6.05 0.79
C THR A 203 12.85 -6.80 1.97
N PHE A 204 11.54 -7.03 1.89
CA PHE A 204 10.76 -7.86 2.78
C PHE A 204 10.22 -9.05 1.99
N ASP A 205 10.77 -10.24 2.21
CA ASP A 205 10.47 -11.40 1.38
C ASP A 205 10.06 -12.62 2.23
N GLY A 206 8.87 -13.15 1.97
CA GLY A 206 8.43 -14.41 2.59
C GLY A 206 8.11 -14.28 4.09
N ASN A 207 7.79 -13.08 4.59
CA ASN A 207 7.45 -12.89 6.00
C ASN A 207 5.97 -13.22 6.25
N ARG A 208 5.68 -13.77 7.44
CA ARG A 208 4.36 -14.37 7.72
C ARG A 208 3.81 -13.96 9.08
N ALA A 209 2.60 -13.43 9.09
CA ALA A 209 1.80 -13.34 10.31
C ALA A 209 0.90 -14.58 10.41
N LEU A 210 0.92 -15.27 11.56
CA LEU A 210 0.42 -16.64 11.72
C LEU A 210 -0.85 -16.76 12.59
N ASP A 211 -1.23 -15.71 13.31
CA ASP A 211 -2.44 -15.76 14.14
C ASP A 211 -3.72 -15.84 13.30
N ALA A 212 -4.79 -16.34 13.93
CA ALA A 212 -6.12 -16.42 13.32
C ALA A 212 -6.73 -15.05 12.99
N ILE A 213 -6.20 -13.97 13.58
CA ILE A 213 -6.55 -12.57 13.30
C ILE A 213 -5.28 -11.78 12.91
N SER A 214 -4.37 -12.44 12.22
CA SER A 214 -3.03 -11.93 11.87
C SER A 214 -3.10 -10.70 10.97
N ARG A 215 -2.25 -9.72 11.24
CA ARG A 215 -2.12 -8.50 10.45
C ARG A 215 -0.70 -8.30 9.95
N GLY A 216 -0.56 -7.76 8.74
CA GLY A 216 0.72 -7.29 8.22
C GLY A 216 1.73 -8.42 8.05
N GLY A 217 1.67 -9.14 6.93
CA GLY A 217 2.56 -10.29 6.71
C GLY A 217 4.04 -9.90 6.74
N ALA A 218 4.38 -8.74 6.18
CA ALA A 218 5.68 -8.11 6.40
C ALA A 218 5.63 -7.13 7.58
N ILE A 219 4.72 -6.15 7.53
CA ILE A 219 4.68 -5.06 8.51
C ILE A 219 3.26 -4.85 9.02
N GLU A 220 3.09 -4.87 10.34
CA GLU A 220 1.94 -4.23 10.98
C GLU A 220 2.36 -2.84 11.48
N ASN A 221 1.66 -1.82 11.00
CA ASN A 221 1.75 -0.45 11.51
C ASN A 221 0.59 -0.17 12.47
N GLY A 222 0.82 -0.44 13.76
CA GLY A 222 -0.13 -0.25 14.85
C GLY A 222 -0.33 1.21 15.21
N GLN A 223 -1.34 1.52 16.03
CA GLN A 223 -1.64 2.88 16.48
C GLN A 223 -0.74 3.27 17.67
N PRO A 224 -0.12 4.48 17.69
CA PRO A 224 -0.20 5.61 16.75
C PRO A 224 0.98 5.65 15.75
N GLY A 225 1.49 4.51 15.32
CA GLY A 225 2.68 4.34 14.51
C GLY A 225 2.69 5.18 13.22
N THR A 226 3.89 5.67 12.89
CA THR A 226 4.16 6.38 11.64
C THR A 226 5.14 5.57 10.82
N LEU A 227 4.79 5.29 9.57
CA LEU A 227 5.60 4.47 8.67
C LEU A 227 5.92 5.25 7.38
N THR A 228 7.19 5.31 7.02
CA THR A 228 7.63 5.77 5.69
C THR A 228 8.46 4.69 5.03
N ILE A 229 8.06 4.27 3.83
CA ILE A 229 8.79 3.29 3.02
C ILE A 229 9.14 3.92 1.68
N THR A 230 10.41 3.83 1.28
CA THR A 230 10.86 4.29 -0.03
C THR A 230 11.76 3.28 -0.73
N ASN A 231 11.63 3.15 -2.06
CA ASN A 231 12.48 2.28 -2.90
C ASN A 231 12.60 0.85 -2.41
N SER A 232 11.50 0.30 -1.90
CA SER A 232 11.54 -0.98 -1.21
C SER A 232 10.56 -1.94 -1.84
N LEU A 233 10.83 -3.22 -1.62
CA LEU A 233 10.07 -4.34 -2.16
C LEU A 233 9.49 -5.14 -1.01
N LEU A 234 8.17 -5.27 -0.97
CA LEU A 234 7.46 -6.19 -0.09
C LEU A 234 6.85 -7.28 -0.97
N GLN A 235 7.43 -8.48 -0.91
CA GLN A 235 6.99 -9.59 -1.74
C GLN A 235 6.80 -10.91 -0.99
N ASN A 236 5.91 -11.76 -1.52
CA ASN A 236 5.64 -13.11 -1.00
C ASN A 236 5.26 -13.13 0.50
N ASN A 237 4.78 -12.02 1.06
CA ASN A 237 4.40 -11.97 2.47
C ASN A 237 2.95 -12.42 2.63
N SER A 238 2.61 -12.95 3.81
CA SER A 238 1.26 -13.46 4.06
C SER A 238 0.72 -13.13 5.45
N ALA A 239 -0.52 -12.69 5.53
CA ALA A 239 -1.31 -12.48 6.75
C ALA A 239 -2.81 -12.66 6.46
N LEU A 240 -3.68 -12.72 7.46
CA LEU A 240 -5.11 -12.60 7.21
C LEU A 240 -5.44 -11.20 6.66
N ASP A 241 -4.98 -10.17 7.34
CA ASP A 241 -5.28 -8.77 7.02
C ASP A 241 -3.99 -8.06 6.57
N GLY A 242 -3.95 -7.54 5.34
CA GLY A 242 -2.76 -6.87 4.82
C GLY A 242 -1.58 -7.81 4.58
N GLY A 243 -1.64 -8.60 3.50
CA GLY A 243 -0.63 -9.63 3.19
C GLY A 243 0.81 -9.08 3.16
N GLY A 244 1.03 -7.92 2.54
CA GLY A 244 2.28 -7.17 2.64
C GLY A 244 2.30 -6.25 3.88
N LEU A 245 1.36 -5.30 3.92
CA LEU A 245 1.30 -4.25 4.93
C LEU A 245 -0.12 -4.09 5.46
N TYR A 246 -0.24 -3.94 6.78
CA TYR A 246 -1.47 -3.49 7.43
C TYR A 246 -1.23 -2.15 8.14
N VAL A 247 -2.12 -1.19 7.90
CA VAL A 247 -2.10 0.13 8.57
C VAL A 247 -3.33 0.27 9.46
N ALA A 248 -3.12 0.29 10.78
CA ALA A 248 -4.18 0.36 11.77
C ALA A 248 -4.91 1.72 11.78
N SER A 249 -6.13 1.73 12.33
CA SER A 249 -6.83 2.98 12.60
C SER A 249 -6.01 3.90 13.51
N GLY A 250 -5.91 5.18 13.16
CA GLY A 250 -5.09 6.15 13.88
C GLY A 250 -3.58 6.07 13.59
N ALA A 251 -3.12 5.12 12.76
CA ALA A 251 -1.76 5.07 12.25
C ALA A 251 -1.66 5.77 10.89
N THR A 252 -0.43 6.12 10.49
CA THR A 252 -0.15 6.79 9.21
C THR A 252 0.96 6.09 8.42
N ALA A 253 0.80 6.02 7.11
CA ALA A 253 1.80 5.44 6.21
C ALA A 253 2.00 6.28 4.93
N ILE A 254 3.27 6.45 4.54
CA ILE A 254 3.67 7.05 3.26
C ILE A 254 4.58 6.06 2.54
N LEU A 255 4.14 5.60 1.36
CA LEU A 255 4.86 4.66 0.52
C LEU A 255 5.21 5.37 -0.80
N GLU A 256 6.49 5.51 -1.12
CA GLU A 256 6.94 6.12 -2.38
C GLU A 256 7.95 5.23 -3.12
N ARG A 257 7.67 4.90 -4.38
CA ARG A 257 8.50 3.96 -5.16
C ARG A 257 8.62 2.61 -4.47
N VAL A 258 7.48 2.12 -3.97
CA VAL A 258 7.37 0.84 -3.31
C VAL A 258 6.74 -0.15 -4.28
N SER A 259 7.20 -1.40 -4.23
CA SER A 259 6.54 -2.48 -4.91
C SER A 259 5.97 -3.48 -3.93
N LEU A 260 4.66 -3.70 -4.01
CA LEU A 260 3.90 -4.69 -3.24
C LEU A 260 3.55 -5.82 -4.20
N GLN A 261 4.32 -6.91 -4.18
CA GLN A 261 4.21 -7.98 -5.17
C GLN A 261 3.85 -9.33 -4.55
N THR A 262 3.02 -10.12 -5.21
CA THR A 262 2.82 -11.55 -4.88
C THR A 262 2.52 -11.84 -3.41
N ASN A 263 2.00 -10.86 -2.68
CA ASN A 263 1.61 -11.03 -1.28
C ASN A 263 0.22 -11.68 -1.25
N SER A 264 -0.05 -12.40 -0.17
CA SER A 264 -1.30 -13.14 -0.03
C SER A 264 -1.98 -12.98 1.31
N GLY A 265 -3.29 -13.21 1.35
CA GLY A 265 -4.03 -13.13 2.61
C GLY A 265 -5.52 -13.36 2.53
N GLY A 266 -6.21 -12.99 3.61
CA GLY A 266 -7.65 -12.89 3.66
C GLY A 266 -8.14 -11.63 2.95
N TYR A 267 -7.49 -10.49 3.18
CA TYR A 267 -7.86 -9.22 2.59
C TYR A 267 -6.66 -8.30 2.36
N GLY A 268 -6.77 -7.39 1.38
CA GLY A 268 -5.73 -6.40 1.09
C GLY A 268 -4.37 -7.03 0.81
N GLY A 269 -4.25 -7.79 -0.29
CA GLY A 269 -3.09 -8.66 -0.52
C GLY A 269 -1.76 -7.91 -0.44
N GLY A 270 -1.64 -6.78 -1.14
CA GLY A 270 -0.49 -5.89 -1.00
C GLY A 270 -0.59 -5.02 0.25
N LEU A 271 -1.75 -4.35 0.44
CA LEU A 271 -2.00 -3.41 1.53
C LEU A 271 -3.45 -3.49 1.99
N GLU A 272 -3.62 -3.54 3.31
CA GLU A 272 -4.86 -3.15 3.98
C GLU A 272 -4.67 -1.84 4.75
N ASN A 273 -5.58 -0.89 4.55
CA ASN A 273 -5.58 0.41 5.19
C ASN A 273 -6.87 0.65 6.00
N SER A 274 -6.70 0.72 7.31
CA SER A 274 -7.71 1.25 8.25
C SER A 274 -7.35 2.63 8.81
N GLY A 275 -6.15 3.13 8.51
CA GLY A 275 -5.63 4.42 8.93
C GLY A 275 -5.61 5.45 7.80
N THR A 276 -4.55 6.24 7.73
CA THR A 276 -4.29 7.17 6.62
C THR A 276 -3.06 6.73 5.85
N THR A 277 -3.23 6.40 4.57
CA THR A 277 -2.14 5.96 3.70
C THR A 277 -2.05 6.78 2.43
N THR A 278 -0.84 7.20 2.08
CA THR A 278 -0.50 7.70 0.75
C THR A 278 0.44 6.73 0.05
N LEU A 279 0.06 6.25 -1.14
CA LEU A 279 0.85 5.41 -2.02
C LEU A 279 1.19 6.19 -3.29
N LYS A 280 2.47 6.37 -3.59
CA LYS A 280 2.93 7.21 -4.70
C LYS A 280 4.01 6.53 -5.54
N ASN A 281 3.99 6.72 -6.86
CA ASN A 281 5.06 6.24 -7.75
C ASN A 281 5.32 4.73 -7.60
N SER A 282 4.29 3.95 -7.33
CA SER A 282 4.42 2.59 -6.81
C SER A 282 3.79 1.54 -7.74
N LEU A 283 4.03 0.27 -7.42
CA LEU A 283 3.48 -0.88 -8.12
C LEU A 283 2.83 -1.84 -7.12
N VAL A 284 1.58 -2.21 -7.38
CA VAL A 284 0.83 -3.23 -6.62
C VAL A 284 0.48 -4.34 -7.60
N ASP A 285 1.23 -5.44 -7.57
CA ASP A 285 1.18 -6.45 -8.63
C ASP A 285 1.07 -7.89 -8.15
N GLY A 286 0.21 -8.68 -8.78
CA GLY A 286 0.17 -10.13 -8.56
C GLY A 286 -0.25 -10.56 -7.15
N ASN A 287 -0.85 -9.68 -6.35
CA ASN A 287 -1.28 -10.00 -5.00
C ASN A 287 -2.61 -10.78 -5.04
N THR A 288 -2.76 -11.76 -4.16
CA THR A 288 -3.92 -12.68 -4.18
C THR A 288 -4.52 -12.85 -2.80
N VAL A 289 -5.81 -12.57 -2.66
CA VAL A 289 -6.54 -12.82 -1.40
C VAL A 289 -7.77 -13.70 -1.60
N THR A 290 -8.23 -14.33 -0.53
CA THR A 290 -9.48 -15.10 -0.54
C THR A 290 -10.73 -14.23 -0.34
N GLY A 291 -10.58 -13.06 0.28
CA GLY A 291 -11.62 -12.05 0.50
C GLY A 291 -11.44 -10.86 -0.43
N SER A 292 -11.60 -9.64 0.06
CA SER A 292 -11.73 -8.44 -0.77
C SER A 292 -10.41 -7.65 -0.93
N GLY A 293 -10.27 -6.93 -2.05
CA GLY A 293 -9.12 -6.07 -2.31
C GLY A 293 -7.86 -6.87 -2.64
N GLY A 294 -7.82 -7.47 -3.84
CA GLY A 294 -6.67 -8.29 -4.28
C GLY A 294 -5.33 -7.59 -4.09
N GLY A 295 -5.24 -6.34 -4.53
CA GLY A 295 -4.08 -5.48 -4.30
C GLY A 295 -4.25 -4.63 -3.04
N LEU A 296 -5.27 -3.78 -3.05
CA LEU A 296 -5.51 -2.76 -2.02
C LEU A 296 -6.89 -2.93 -1.39
N TRP A 297 -6.95 -2.94 -0.06
CA TRP A 297 -8.19 -2.82 0.68
C TRP A 297 -8.17 -1.58 1.58
N ASN A 298 -9.17 -0.72 1.46
CA ASN A 298 -9.35 0.46 2.29
C ASN A 298 -10.61 0.27 3.15
N LEU A 299 -10.44 0.04 4.45
CA LEU A 299 -11.51 -0.30 5.39
C LEU A 299 -11.68 0.81 6.43
N GLY A 300 -12.65 1.70 6.25
CA GLY A 300 -12.86 2.88 7.11
C GLY A 300 -11.77 3.97 7.03
N GLY A 301 -10.62 3.68 6.41
CA GLY A 301 -9.48 4.58 6.30
C GLY A 301 -9.59 5.65 5.20
N THR A 302 -8.55 6.48 5.13
CA THR A 302 -8.28 7.40 4.02
C THR A 302 -7.14 6.83 3.18
N LEU A 303 -7.40 6.55 1.90
CA LEU A 303 -6.41 6.04 0.97
C LEU A 303 -6.22 7.02 -0.19
N ILE A 304 -4.98 7.44 -0.40
CA ILE A 304 -4.59 8.30 -1.50
C ILE A 304 -3.57 7.58 -2.36
N VAL A 305 -3.87 7.39 -3.64
CA VAL A 305 -3.04 6.67 -4.61
C VAL A 305 -2.67 7.60 -5.75
N ARG A 306 -1.37 7.81 -5.99
CA ARG A 306 -0.88 8.69 -7.05
C ARG A 306 0.19 8.03 -7.90
N GLN A 307 0.14 8.22 -9.22
CA GLN A 307 1.20 7.76 -10.13
C GLN A 307 1.55 6.28 -9.91
N THR A 308 0.54 5.44 -9.77
CA THR A 308 0.69 4.05 -9.30
C THR A 308 -0.05 3.09 -10.21
N THR A 309 0.57 1.94 -10.47
CA THR A 309 -0.07 0.84 -11.21
C THR A 309 -0.53 -0.24 -10.23
N VAL A 310 -1.80 -0.62 -10.33
CA VAL A 310 -2.44 -1.74 -9.62
C VAL A 310 -2.79 -2.79 -10.67
N SER A 311 -2.04 -3.88 -10.72
CA SER A 311 -2.16 -4.87 -11.81
C SER A 311 -2.12 -6.32 -11.38
N ASN A 312 -2.76 -7.19 -12.17
CA ASN A 312 -2.69 -8.64 -12.00
C ASN A 312 -3.09 -9.14 -10.60
N ASN A 313 -3.86 -8.36 -9.84
CA ASN A 313 -4.27 -8.74 -8.50
C ASN A 313 -5.58 -9.53 -8.55
N SER A 314 -5.77 -10.42 -7.59
CA SER A 314 -6.92 -11.30 -7.51
C SER A 314 -7.55 -11.28 -6.11
N GLY A 315 -8.86 -11.09 -6.04
CA GLY A 315 -9.64 -11.18 -4.81
C GLY A 315 -11.05 -11.69 -5.09
N TYR A 316 -11.83 -11.97 -4.06
CA TYR A 316 -13.25 -12.28 -4.18
C TYR A 316 -13.99 -11.15 -4.91
N GLU A 317 -13.82 -9.91 -4.42
CA GLU A 317 -14.37 -8.68 -4.99
C GLU A 317 -13.33 -7.55 -4.89
N GLY A 318 -13.42 -6.56 -5.78
CA GLY A 318 -12.39 -5.52 -5.88
C GLY A 318 -11.04 -6.13 -6.21
N GLY A 319 -10.94 -6.79 -7.37
CA GLY A 319 -9.75 -7.56 -7.76
C GLY A 319 -8.47 -6.74 -7.64
N GLY A 320 -8.50 -5.48 -8.06
CA GLY A 320 -7.41 -4.54 -7.84
C GLY A 320 -7.54 -3.81 -6.50
N VAL A 321 -8.64 -3.05 -6.38
CA VAL A 321 -8.90 -2.17 -5.25
C VAL A 321 -10.30 -2.42 -4.71
N ASN A 322 -10.42 -2.52 -3.39
CA ASN A 322 -11.69 -2.47 -2.69
C ASN A 322 -11.68 -1.31 -1.68
N SER A 323 -12.73 -0.48 -1.68
CA SER A 323 -12.86 0.62 -0.73
C SER A 323 -14.21 0.64 -0.03
N TYR A 324 -14.17 0.36 1.27
CA TYR A 324 -15.16 0.70 2.30
C TYR A 324 -14.63 1.83 3.20
N GLY A 325 -13.69 2.63 2.69
CA GLY A 325 -13.05 3.72 3.42
C GLY A 325 -13.97 4.89 3.71
N SER A 326 -13.44 5.86 4.45
CA SER A 326 -14.05 7.19 4.55
C SER A 326 -13.71 8.06 3.33
N HIS A 327 -12.58 7.80 2.67
CA HIS A 327 -12.11 8.54 1.50
C HIS A 327 -11.20 7.70 0.62
N LEU A 328 -11.40 7.80 -0.70
CA LEU A 328 -10.51 7.26 -1.73
C LEU A 328 -10.19 8.36 -2.76
N GLU A 329 -8.91 8.67 -2.93
CA GLU A 329 -8.42 9.54 -4.00
C GLU A 329 -7.41 8.78 -4.85
N MET A 330 -7.65 8.71 -6.16
CA MET A 330 -6.77 8.06 -7.13
C MET A 330 -6.47 9.04 -8.27
N THR A 331 -5.20 9.36 -8.49
CA THR A 331 -4.76 10.30 -9.54
C THR A 331 -3.59 9.74 -10.32
N ASP A 332 -3.62 9.81 -11.64
CA ASP A 332 -2.57 9.25 -12.50
C ASP A 332 -2.37 7.75 -12.21
N VAL A 333 -3.41 6.94 -12.40
CA VAL A 333 -3.40 5.52 -12.01
C VAL A 333 -3.69 4.58 -13.16
N ASN A 334 -3.06 3.41 -13.12
CA ASN A 334 -3.43 2.27 -13.96
C ASN A 334 -4.05 1.19 -13.07
N ILE A 335 -5.27 0.76 -13.35
CA ILE A 335 -5.94 -0.38 -12.72
C ILE A 335 -6.15 -1.41 -13.82
N VAL A 336 -5.23 -2.37 -13.95
CA VAL A 336 -5.10 -3.18 -15.17
C VAL A 336 -5.05 -4.68 -14.89
N ASP A 337 -5.79 -5.47 -15.64
CA ASP A 337 -5.75 -6.94 -15.59
C ASP A 337 -6.00 -7.53 -14.19
N ASN A 338 -6.79 -6.85 -13.37
CA ASN A 338 -7.18 -7.37 -12.05
C ASN A 338 -8.44 -8.23 -12.14
N LYS A 339 -8.59 -9.15 -11.19
CA LYS A 339 -9.60 -10.19 -11.22
C LYS A 339 -10.41 -10.28 -9.92
N ALA A 340 -11.72 -10.11 -10.03
CA ALA A 340 -12.68 -10.50 -8.99
C ALA A 340 -13.18 -11.92 -9.29
N VAL A 341 -12.85 -12.89 -8.44
CA VAL A 341 -13.10 -14.32 -8.72
C VAL A 341 -14.50 -14.80 -8.35
N GLY A 342 -15.15 -14.15 -7.39
CA GLY A 342 -16.46 -14.58 -6.85
C GLY A 342 -17.44 -13.43 -6.59
N GLY A 343 -17.04 -12.20 -6.85
CA GLY A 343 -17.82 -11.00 -6.57
C GLY A 343 -17.60 -9.92 -7.63
N HIS A 344 -17.91 -8.68 -7.26
CA HIS A 344 -18.03 -7.57 -8.20
C HIS A 344 -16.75 -6.73 -8.26
N GLY A 345 -16.64 -5.85 -9.24
CA GLY A 345 -15.53 -4.88 -9.33
C GLY A 345 -14.21 -5.56 -9.66
N GLY A 346 -14.02 -6.01 -10.90
CA GLY A 346 -12.76 -6.64 -11.31
C GLY A 346 -11.56 -5.72 -11.06
N GLY A 347 -11.69 -4.44 -11.41
CA GLY A 347 -10.69 -3.40 -11.13
C GLY A 347 -10.89 -2.74 -9.77
N LEU A 348 -12.00 -2.02 -9.62
CA LEU A 348 -12.36 -1.25 -8.43
C LEU A 348 -13.75 -1.64 -7.91
N TYR A 349 -13.82 -1.98 -6.63
CA TYR A 349 -15.07 -2.06 -5.88
C TYR A 349 -15.15 -0.90 -4.88
N HIS A 350 -16.21 -0.11 -4.95
CA HIS A 350 -16.40 1.07 -4.12
C HIS A 350 -17.74 1.03 -3.38
N SER A 351 -17.71 0.93 -2.05
CA SER A 351 -18.92 0.78 -1.23
C SER A 351 -18.92 1.63 0.06
N GLY A 352 -18.05 2.63 0.14
CA GLY A 352 -18.05 3.58 1.24
C GLY A 352 -17.10 4.75 1.03
N GLY A 353 -17.50 5.91 1.56
CA GLY A 353 -16.76 7.17 1.43
C GLY A 353 -16.94 7.79 0.05
N THR A 354 -16.49 9.02 -0.14
CA THR A 354 -16.43 9.60 -1.50
C THR A 354 -15.17 9.11 -2.22
N ALA A 355 -15.32 8.71 -3.49
CA ALA A 355 -14.21 8.33 -4.36
C ALA A 355 -13.99 9.37 -5.47
N PHE A 356 -12.74 9.82 -5.60
CA PHE A 356 -12.28 10.67 -6.70
C PHE A 356 -11.24 9.90 -7.50
N VAL A 357 -11.50 9.66 -8.78
CA VAL A 357 -10.56 9.02 -9.70
C VAL A 357 -10.33 9.95 -10.87
N SER A 358 -9.07 10.35 -11.09
CA SER A 358 -8.70 11.23 -12.18
C SER A 358 -7.46 10.72 -12.91
N ASN A 359 -7.39 11.00 -14.22
CA ASN A 359 -6.27 10.62 -15.07
C ASN A 359 -5.97 9.11 -14.95
N ALA A 360 -6.96 8.28 -15.31
CA ALA A 360 -6.92 6.85 -15.01
C ALA A 360 -7.10 5.96 -16.23
N THR A 361 -6.32 4.90 -16.33
CA THR A 361 -6.61 3.76 -17.22
C THR A 361 -7.13 2.61 -16.40
N ILE A 362 -8.36 2.18 -16.67
CA ILE A 362 -8.99 1.03 -16.03
C ILE A 362 -9.28 0.03 -17.13
N SER A 363 -8.43 -0.99 -17.29
CA SER A 363 -8.52 -1.86 -18.45
C SER A 363 -8.22 -3.33 -18.21
N GLY A 364 -8.83 -4.21 -19.00
CA GLY A 364 -8.58 -5.65 -18.92
C GLY A 364 -9.03 -6.29 -17.61
N ASN A 365 -9.75 -5.57 -16.75
CA ASN A 365 -10.19 -6.11 -15.47
C ASN A 365 -11.39 -7.02 -15.66
N LEU A 366 -11.49 -8.04 -14.81
CA LEU A 366 -12.40 -9.16 -15.00
C LEU A 366 -13.13 -9.51 -13.71
N ALA A 367 -14.45 -9.45 -13.73
CA ALA A 367 -15.30 -10.04 -12.70
C ALA A 367 -15.88 -11.36 -13.22
N THR A 368 -15.36 -12.50 -12.76
CA THR A 368 -15.58 -13.80 -13.40
C THR A 368 -16.86 -14.52 -13.03
N ASP A 369 -17.45 -14.23 -11.86
CA ASP A 369 -18.67 -14.91 -11.46
C ASP A 369 -19.79 -14.57 -12.46
N PRO A 370 -20.58 -15.55 -12.95
CA PRO A 370 -21.66 -15.28 -13.90
C PRO A 370 -22.73 -14.30 -13.40
N ALA A 371 -22.83 -14.08 -12.08
CA ALA A 371 -23.68 -13.07 -11.46
C ALA A 371 -22.91 -11.79 -11.05
N ALA A 372 -21.61 -11.71 -11.32
CA ALA A 372 -20.81 -10.54 -11.01
C ALA A 372 -21.08 -9.38 -11.96
N ASN A 373 -20.90 -8.18 -11.42
CA ASN A 373 -21.16 -6.91 -12.06
C ASN A 373 -19.91 -6.03 -11.98
N GLY A 374 -19.80 -5.04 -12.86
CA GLY A 374 -18.73 -4.05 -12.77
C GLY A 374 -17.37 -4.65 -13.08
N GLY A 375 -17.10 -4.99 -14.34
CA GLY A 375 -15.82 -5.58 -14.73
C GLY A 375 -14.66 -4.62 -14.44
N GLY A 376 -14.81 -3.37 -14.84
CA GLY A 376 -13.89 -2.28 -14.49
C GLY A 376 -14.16 -1.76 -13.09
N ILE A 377 -15.35 -1.17 -12.90
CA ILE A 377 -15.77 -0.55 -11.64
C ILE A 377 -17.14 -1.08 -11.23
N PHE A 378 -17.26 -1.46 -9.96
CA PHE A 378 -18.54 -1.64 -9.29
C PHE A 378 -18.68 -0.62 -8.16
N GLN A 379 -19.72 0.19 -8.20
CA GLN A 379 -20.05 1.14 -7.15
C GLN A 379 -21.35 0.70 -6.46
N ASN A 380 -21.29 0.58 -5.14
CA ASN A 380 -22.40 0.27 -4.24
C ASN A 380 -22.36 1.18 -3.00
N SER A 381 -22.52 2.48 -3.20
CA SER A 381 -22.35 3.48 -2.14
C SER A 381 -23.40 4.58 -2.18
N ASN A 382 -23.84 5.04 -1.00
CA ASN A 382 -24.66 6.24 -0.89
C ASN A 382 -23.84 7.54 -0.97
N ASP A 383 -22.52 7.42 -1.09
CA ASP A 383 -21.58 8.50 -1.39
C ASP A 383 -21.31 8.61 -2.89
N ASN A 384 -20.49 9.60 -3.28
CA ASN A 384 -20.24 9.93 -4.67
C ASN A 384 -19.00 9.22 -5.23
N LEU A 385 -19.08 8.83 -6.51
CA LEU A 385 -17.93 8.52 -7.36
C LEU A 385 -17.75 9.64 -8.40
N THR A 386 -16.56 10.21 -8.52
CA THR A 386 -16.21 11.13 -9.61
C THR A 386 -15.12 10.51 -10.46
N LEU A 387 -15.36 10.41 -11.77
CA LEU A 387 -14.40 9.98 -12.79
C LEU A 387 -14.12 11.16 -13.72
N THR A 388 -12.87 11.60 -13.77
CA THR A 388 -12.44 12.69 -14.66
C THR A 388 -11.26 12.24 -15.51
N ASN A 389 -11.29 12.51 -16.82
CA ASN A 389 -10.18 12.16 -17.72
C ASN A 389 -9.75 10.68 -17.58
N ALA A 390 -10.70 9.76 -17.71
CA ALA A 390 -10.45 8.34 -17.49
C ALA A 390 -10.80 7.51 -18.72
N THR A 391 -9.99 6.50 -19.02
CA THR A 391 -10.29 5.47 -20.03
C THR A 391 -10.67 4.16 -19.32
N LEU A 392 -11.90 3.69 -19.53
CA LEU A 392 -12.37 2.37 -19.09
C LEU A 392 -12.48 1.46 -20.31
N ALA A 393 -11.55 0.52 -20.49
CA ALA A 393 -11.50 -0.26 -21.72
C ALA A 393 -11.25 -1.75 -21.55
N ASN A 394 -11.90 -2.59 -22.37
CA ASN A 394 -11.69 -4.04 -22.39
C ASN A 394 -11.93 -4.72 -21.03
N ASN A 395 -12.76 -4.15 -20.17
CA ASN A 395 -13.15 -4.80 -18.92
C ASN A 395 -14.34 -5.73 -19.14
N GLN A 396 -14.44 -6.79 -18.34
CA GLN A 396 -15.46 -7.81 -18.49
C GLN A 396 -16.17 -8.15 -17.17
N ALA A 397 -17.50 -8.19 -17.21
CA ALA A 397 -18.36 -8.67 -16.12
C ALA A 397 -19.18 -9.89 -16.57
N GLY A 398 -19.42 -10.82 -15.64
CA GLY A 398 -20.26 -11.99 -15.90
C GLY A 398 -21.72 -11.67 -16.19
N LEU A 399 -22.27 -10.60 -15.61
CA LEU A 399 -23.68 -10.23 -15.74
C LEU A 399 -23.89 -8.82 -16.29
N LEU A 400 -23.63 -7.76 -15.51
CA LEU A 400 -23.97 -6.37 -15.86
C LEU A 400 -22.78 -5.42 -15.72
N GLY A 401 -22.76 -4.33 -16.49
CA GLY A 401 -21.81 -3.24 -16.28
C GLY A 401 -20.38 -3.66 -16.58
N GLY A 402 -20.06 -3.99 -17.83
CA GLY A 402 -18.72 -4.46 -18.20
C GLY A 402 -17.63 -3.45 -17.83
N GLY A 403 -17.85 -2.18 -18.20
CA GLY A 403 -17.00 -1.07 -17.79
C GLY A 403 -17.33 -0.60 -16.38
N PHE A 404 -18.59 -0.21 -16.16
CA PHE A 404 -19.05 0.38 -14.91
C PHE A 404 -20.45 -0.15 -14.53
N TYR A 405 -20.60 -0.61 -13.30
CA TYR A 405 -21.90 -0.84 -12.68
C TYR A 405 -22.08 0.16 -11.53
N HIS A 406 -23.20 0.89 -11.54
CA HIS A 406 -23.57 1.86 -10.52
C HIS A 406 -24.78 1.35 -9.73
N TYR A 407 -24.69 1.49 -8.41
CA TYR A 407 -25.79 1.26 -7.48
C TYR A 407 -25.61 2.15 -6.26
N GLY A 408 -26.44 3.18 -6.14
CA GLY A 408 -26.33 4.11 -5.03
C GLY A 408 -26.67 5.51 -5.46
N ARG A 409 -25.96 6.51 -4.92
CA ARG A 409 -26.37 7.90 -5.06
C ARG A 409 -25.87 8.54 -6.35
N TYR A 410 -24.59 8.89 -6.44
CA TYR A 410 -24.09 9.65 -7.57
C TYR A 410 -22.80 9.09 -8.15
N ALA A 411 -22.77 8.99 -9.47
CA ALA A 411 -21.56 8.93 -10.25
C ALA A 411 -21.50 10.09 -11.24
N VAL A 412 -20.39 10.83 -11.26
CA VAL A 412 -20.15 11.95 -12.18
C VAL A 412 -18.98 11.61 -13.09
N LEU A 413 -19.26 11.50 -14.38
CA LEU A 413 -18.29 11.17 -15.42
C LEU A 413 -18.06 12.40 -16.30
N THR A 414 -16.84 12.91 -16.29
CA THR A 414 -16.42 14.10 -17.06
C THR A 414 -15.22 13.74 -17.93
N ASN A 415 -15.33 13.92 -19.24
CA ASN A 415 -14.23 13.60 -20.16
C ASN A 415 -13.75 12.14 -19.99
N VAL A 416 -14.69 11.19 -20.01
CA VAL A 416 -14.39 9.76 -19.87
C VAL A 416 -14.53 9.07 -21.22
N THR A 417 -13.67 8.10 -21.51
CA THR A 417 -13.78 7.22 -22.68
C THR A 417 -14.04 5.79 -22.20
N ILE A 418 -15.23 5.25 -22.50
CA ILE A 418 -15.62 3.89 -22.11
C ILE A 418 -15.75 3.03 -23.36
N ALA A 419 -14.84 2.07 -23.55
CA ALA A 419 -14.64 1.42 -24.84
C ALA A 419 -14.50 -0.10 -24.74
N ASN A 420 -15.22 -0.84 -25.59
CA ASN A 420 -14.99 -2.28 -25.81
C ASN A 420 -15.06 -3.12 -24.53
N ASN A 421 -15.86 -2.68 -23.56
CA ASN A 421 -16.13 -3.47 -22.37
C ASN A 421 -17.22 -4.51 -22.68
N VAL A 422 -17.27 -5.59 -21.91
CA VAL A 422 -18.17 -6.72 -22.14
C VAL A 422 -18.96 -7.04 -20.86
N ALA A 423 -20.27 -7.19 -20.99
CA ALA A 423 -21.14 -7.72 -19.95
C ALA A 423 -21.88 -8.94 -20.49
N GLY A 424 -22.14 -9.94 -19.64
CA GLY A 424 -22.84 -11.15 -20.08
C GLY A 424 -24.31 -10.92 -20.47
N THR A 425 -24.95 -9.88 -19.93
CA THR A 425 -26.36 -9.57 -20.19
C THR A 425 -26.56 -8.16 -20.74
N ALA A 426 -26.14 -7.12 -20.01
CA ALA A 426 -26.50 -5.74 -20.35
C ALA A 426 -25.52 -4.71 -19.78
N GLY A 427 -25.58 -3.49 -20.34
CA GLY A 427 -24.72 -2.37 -19.93
C GLY A 427 -23.25 -2.68 -20.14
N ALA A 428 -22.86 -3.01 -21.38
CA ALA A 428 -21.47 -3.32 -21.70
C ALA A 428 -20.52 -2.21 -21.23
N ALA A 429 -20.87 -0.94 -21.49
CA ALA A 429 -20.17 0.22 -20.98
C ALA A 429 -20.61 0.58 -19.56
N ILE A 430 -21.90 0.89 -19.38
CA ILE A 430 -22.47 1.32 -18.10
C ILE A 430 -23.77 0.59 -17.83
N TYR A 431 -23.93 0.07 -16.62
CA TYR A 431 -25.23 -0.36 -16.11
C TYR A 431 -25.56 0.45 -14.87
N GLU A 432 -26.74 1.04 -14.83
CA GLU A 432 -27.22 1.82 -13.69
C GLU A 432 -28.44 1.15 -13.06
N ASP A 433 -28.34 0.69 -11.81
CA ASP A 433 -29.39 -0.06 -11.11
C ASP A 433 -29.90 0.67 -9.86
N SER A 434 -29.56 1.94 -9.72
CA SER A 434 -29.85 2.66 -8.49
C SER A 434 -31.34 2.94 -8.31
N PRO A 435 -31.87 2.80 -7.08
CA PRO A 435 -33.26 3.14 -6.80
C PRO A 435 -33.46 4.65 -6.86
N MET A 436 -34.26 5.12 -7.82
CA MET A 436 -34.60 6.54 -7.91
C MET A 436 -35.69 6.92 -6.91
N THR A 437 -35.33 7.73 -5.91
CA THR A 437 -36.30 8.42 -5.06
C THR A 437 -35.99 9.92 -4.99
N PRO A 438 -36.98 10.79 -4.71
CA PRO A 438 -36.68 12.22 -4.50
C PRO A 438 -35.69 12.49 -3.36
N ALA A 439 -35.58 11.60 -2.38
CA ALA A 439 -34.67 11.74 -1.24
C ALA A 439 -33.25 11.24 -1.52
N ASN A 440 -33.12 10.19 -2.32
CA ASN A 440 -31.86 9.63 -2.80
C ASN A 440 -32.00 9.43 -4.32
N PRO A 441 -31.67 10.43 -5.14
CA PRO A 441 -31.57 10.23 -6.57
C PRO A 441 -30.34 9.35 -6.81
N GLY A 442 -30.58 8.14 -7.32
CA GLY A 442 -29.54 7.30 -7.88
C GLY A 442 -29.36 7.67 -9.34
N LEU A 443 -28.18 8.18 -9.69
CA LEU A 443 -27.94 8.77 -11.00
C LEU A 443 -26.48 8.69 -11.42
N VAL A 444 -26.29 8.33 -12.69
CA VAL A 444 -25.05 8.55 -13.43
C VAL A 444 -25.18 9.84 -14.27
N GLN A 445 -24.31 10.81 -14.01
CA GLN A 445 -24.19 12.04 -14.78
C GLN A 445 -23.03 11.93 -15.78
N LEU A 446 -23.26 12.33 -17.02
CA LEU A 446 -22.25 12.27 -18.09
C LEU A 446 -22.12 13.62 -18.81
N ILE A 447 -20.89 14.04 -19.01
CA ILE A 447 -20.56 15.19 -19.86
C ILE A 447 -19.26 14.94 -20.62
N ASN A 448 -19.17 15.48 -21.84
CA ASN A 448 -17.97 15.46 -22.65
C ASN A 448 -17.37 14.04 -22.80
N SER A 449 -18.19 13.00 -22.81
CA SER A 449 -17.73 11.61 -22.71
C SER A 449 -18.02 10.77 -23.95
N VAL A 450 -17.16 9.79 -24.21
CA VAL A 450 -17.24 8.86 -25.34
C VAL A 450 -17.61 7.48 -24.86
N ILE A 451 -18.57 6.84 -25.52
CA ILE A 451 -19.02 5.49 -25.21
C ILE A 451 -19.03 4.64 -26.50
N LEU A 452 -18.36 3.49 -26.49
CA LEU A 452 -18.28 2.63 -27.68
C LEU A 452 -18.03 1.16 -27.38
N GLY A 453 -18.25 0.34 -28.41
CA GLY A 453 -17.89 -1.09 -28.43
C GLY A 453 -19.05 -2.05 -28.38
N SER A 454 -20.30 -1.58 -28.31
CA SER A 454 -21.50 -2.42 -28.37
C SER A 454 -22.68 -1.69 -29.03
N ALA A 455 -23.65 -2.46 -29.53
CA ALA A 455 -24.87 -1.88 -30.10
C ALA A 455 -25.71 -1.18 -29.01
N ASN A 456 -25.79 -1.78 -27.82
CA ASN A 456 -26.38 -1.22 -26.62
C ASN A 456 -25.27 -1.08 -25.56
N ASN A 457 -24.76 0.13 -25.37
CA ASN A 457 -23.65 0.39 -24.47
C ASN A 457 -24.13 0.63 -23.03
N CYS A 458 -25.24 1.32 -22.85
CA CYS A 458 -25.82 1.62 -21.55
C CYS A 458 -27.17 0.91 -21.38
N ASP A 459 -27.48 0.53 -20.14
CA ASP A 459 -28.76 -0.04 -19.75
C ASP A 459 -29.07 0.24 -18.27
N GLY A 460 -30.30 -0.04 -17.84
CA GLY A 460 -30.76 0.13 -16.47
C GLY A 460 -31.70 1.33 -16.29
N SER A 461 -31.48 2.11 -15.23
CA SER A 461 -32.35 3.22 -14.82
C SER A 461 -31.93 4.55 -15.47
N VAL A 462 -32.19 5.68 -14.81
CA VAL A 462 -32.04 7.01 -15.44
C VAL A 462 -30.60 7.46 -15.40
N PHE A 463 -30.12 7.92 -16.55
CA PHE A 463 -28.91 8.71 -16.68
C PHE A 463 -29.27 10.18 -16.86
N GLN A 464 -28.36 11.06 -16.48
CA GLN A 464 -28.45 12.47 -16.83
C GLN A 464 -27.28 12.81 -17.75
N SER A 465 -27.60 13.01 -19.02
CA SER A 465 -26.68 13.70 -19.89
C SER A 465 -26.66 15.19 -19.56
N LEU A 466 -25.47 15.76 -19.53
CA LEU A 466 -25.23 17.20 -19.43
C LEU A 466 -24.70 17.77 -20.75
N GLY A 467 -24.77 17.01 -21.83
CA GLY A 467 -24.35 17.43 -23.17
C GLY A 467 -22.97 16.97 -23.60
N HIS A 468 -22.74 17.15 -24.90
CA HIS A 468 -21.48 16.88 -25.58
C HIS A 468 -20.96 15.44 -25.38
N ASN A 469 -21.86 14.48 -25.17
CA ASN A 469 -21.52 13.07 -25.14
C ASN A 469 -21.72 12.44 -26.52
N ILE A 470 -20.96 11.39 -26.82
CA ILE A 470 -21.09 10.65 -28.08
C ILE A 470 -21.03 9.14 -27.83
N SER A 471 -21.97 8.42 -28.43
CA SER A 471 -22.04 6.96 -28.33
C SER A 471 -22.11 6.31 -29.71
N SER A 472 -21.20 5.37 -30.00
CA SER A 472 -21.36 4.45 -31.13
C SER A 472 -22.33 3.33 -30.72
N GLY A 473 -23.58 3.40 -31.17
CA GLY A 473 -24.69 2.63 -30.60
C GLY A 473 -25.46 3.41 -29.54
N THR A 474 -26.43 2.77 -28.88
CA THR A 474 -27.35 3.47 -27.98
C THR A 474 -26.86 3.44 -26.55
N CYS A 475 -27.09 4.54 -25.83
CA CYS A 475 -27.08 4.59 -24.37
C CYS A 475 -28.46 4.92 -23.78
N ALA A 476 -29.48 4.99 -24.63
CA ALA A 476 -30.89 5.33 -24.38
C ALA A 476 -31.15 6.54 -23.46
N ALA A 477 -30.14 7.40 -23.28
CA ALA A 477 -30.16 8.43 -22.25
C ALA A 477 -29.29 9.65 -22.58
N LEU A 478 -28.67 9.67 -23.76
CA LEU A 478 -27.98 10.86 -24.28
C LEU A 478 -29.01 11.74 -25.00
N ASN A 479 -29.70 12.57 -24.22
CA ASN A 479 -30.89 13.31 -24.64
C ASN A 479 -30.70 14.84 -24.68
N ASP A 480 -29.50 15.33 -24.41
CA ASP A 480 -29.18 16.75 -24.56
C ASP A 480 -29.03 17.08 -26.07
N PRO A 481 -29.45 18.26 -26.55
CA PRO A 481 -29.33 18.63 -27.96
C PRO A 481 -27.90 18.62 -28.53
N THR A 482 -26.88 18.66 -27.66
CA THR A 482 -25.47 18.61 -28.04
C THR A 482 -24.90 17.20 -28.06
N ASP A 483 -25.66 16.20 -27.61
CA ASP A 483 -25.25 14.81 -27.65
C ASP A 483 -25.34 14.20 -29.06
N GLN A 484 -24.56 13.16 -29.28
CA GLN A 484 -24.59 12.32 -30.48
C GLN A 484 -24.79 10.85 -30.10
N GLU A 485 -26.05 10.45 -29.98
CA GLU A 485 -26.42 9.06 -29.76
C GLU A 485 -26.50 8.26 -31.07
N ASN A 486 -26.20 6.96 -31.03
CA ASN A 486 -26.24 6.08 -32.21
C ASN A 486 -25.39 6.62 -33.37
N TYR A 487 -24.23 7.20 -33.06
CA TYR A 487 -23.34 7.75 -34.07
C TYR A 487 -22.94 6.65 -35.06
N ALA A 488 -23.29 6.86 -36.33
CA ALA A 488 -23.13 5.85 -37.39
C ALA A 488 -21.76 5.90 -38.08
N GLY A 489 -20.98 6.95 -37.86
CA GLY A 489 -19.63 7.09 -38.40
C GLY A 489 -18.58 6.40 -37.53
N ASP A 490 -17.35 6.35 -38.03
CA ASP A 490 -16.20 5.96 -37.22
C ASP A 490 -15.81 7.14 -36.31
N LEU A 491 -15.63 6.86 -35.02
CA LEU A 491 -15.13 7.85 -34.06
C LEU A 491 -13.63 8.15 -34.25
N LEU A 492 -12.94 7.35 -35.07
CA LEU A 492 -11.53 7.49 -35.40
C LEU A 492 -10.65 7.55 -34.15
N LEU A 493 -10.94 6.70 -33.17
CA LEU A 493 -10.09 6.48 -32.01
C LEU A 493 -8.95 5.53 -32.39
N GLY A 494 -7.71 5.89 -32.03
CA GLY A 494 -6.55 5.00 -32.14
C GLY A 494 -6.67 3.80 -31.19
N PRO A 495 -5.76 2.80 -31.31
CA PRO A 495 -5.76 1.66 -30.40
C PRO A 495 -5.42 2.08 -28.97
N LEU A 496 -5.79 1.24 -27.99
CA LEU A 496 -5.43 1.44 -26.58
C LEU A 496 -3.92 1.19 -26.40
N VAL A 497 -3.13 2.27 -26.43
CA VAL A 497 -1.67 2.23 -26.33
C VAL A 497 -1.14 3.44 -25.56
N PHE A 498 0.16 3.44 -25.24
CA PHE A 498 0.82 4.59 -24.63
C PHE A 498 0.95 5.73 -25.64
N ASN A 499 0.19 6.82 -25.45
CA ASN A 499 0.20 8.00 -26.32
C ASN A 499 0.90 9.21 -25.68
N GLY A 500 1.94 8.95 -24.87
CA GLY A 500 2.68 9.97 -24.12
C GLY A 500 2.03 10.33 -22.77
N GLY A 501 2.59 11.34 -22.10
CA GLY A 501 2.15 11.80 -20.78
C GLY A 501 3.25 11.69 -19.72
N SER A 502 3.06 12.35 -18.59
CA SER A 502 4.01 12.33 -17.46
C SER A 502 4.05 11.00 -16.70
N PHE A 503 2.96 10.25 -16.76
CA PHE A 503 2.82 8.90 -16.20
C PHE A 503 2.47 7.93 -17.32
N ALA A 504 3.13 6.77 -17.34
CA ALA A 504 2.95 5.78 -18.39
C ALA A 504 1.58 5.10 -18.27
N MET A 505 0.62 5.56 -19.07
CA MET A 505 -0.74 5.05 -19.09
C MET A 505 -1.26 4.92 -20.52
N GLN A 506 -2.15 3.95 -20.76
CA GLN A 506 -2.70 3.72 -22.09
C GLN A 506 -3.95 4.56 -22.32
N THR A 507 -4.10 5.11 -23.51
CA THR A 507 -5.27 5.93 -23.88
C THR A 507 -5.78 5.55 -25.26
N LEU A 508 -7.03 5.87 -25.53
CA LEU A 508 -7.61 5.85 -26.88
C LEU A 508 -7.56 7.30 -27.40
N LEU A 509 -6.54 7.62 -28.19
CA LEU A 509 -6.33 8.98 -28.69
C LEU A 509 -7.16 9.22 -29.97
N PRO A 510 -7.98 10.29 -30.05
CA PRO A 510 -8.61 10.68 -31.30
C PRO A 510 -7.57 10.87 -32.42
N GLN A 511 -7.92 10.47 -33.64
CA GLN A 511 -7.08 10.61 -34.83
C GLN A 511 -7.57 11.77 -35.70
N THR A 512 -6.74 12.20 -36.66
CA THR A 512 -7.08 13.29 -37.58
C THR A 512 -8.45 13.06 -38.24
N GLY A 513 -9.34 14.05 -38.14
CA GLY A 513 -10.69 14.00 -38.70
C GLY A 513 -11.74 13.37 -37.78
N SER A 514 -11.36 12.95 -36.56
CA SER A 514 -12.30 12.43 -35.56
C SER A 514 -13.38 13.46 -35.22
N PRO A 515 -14.66 13.05 -35.10
CA PRO A 515 -15.75 13.92 -34.65
C PRO A 515 -15.61 14.36 -33.18
N LEU A 516 -14.65 13.81 -32.45
CA LEU A 516 -14.37 14.12 -31.04
C LEU A 516 -13.56 15.40 -30.87
N ILE A 517 -12.83 15.80 -31.91
CA ILE A 517 -11.86 16.90 -31.85
C ILE A 517 -12.58 18.24 -31.74
N ASP A 518 -12.17 19.07 -30.78
CA ASP A 518 -12.71 20.41 -30.53
C ASP A 518 -14.25 20.44 -30.30
N ALA A 519 -14.84 19.31 -29.88
CA ALA A 519 -16.30 19.11 -29.86
C ALA A 519 -16.94 19.12 -28.46
N ALA A 520 -16.14 19.21 -27.38
CA ALA A 520 -16.67 19.20 -26.02
C ALA A 520 -17.12 20.60 -25.53
N ASP A 521 -17.90 20.63 -24.45
CA ASP A 521 -18.21 21.87 -23.73
C ASP A 521 -16.95 22.39 -23.02
N THR A 522 -16.35 23.42 -23.63
CA THR A 522 -15.17 24.11 -23.09
C THR A 522 -15.35 24.68 -21.68
N GLY A 523 -16.59 25.00 -21.27
CA GLY A 523 -16.88 25.51 -19.92
C GLY A 523 -16.82 24.44 -18.84
N GLN A 524 -16.87 23.16 -19.21
CA GLN A 524 -16.89 22.01 -18.30
C GLN A 524 -15.63 21.13 -18.44
N CYS A 525 -14.69 21.53 -19.29
CA CYS A 525 -13.45 20.78 -19.48
C CYS A 525 -12.40 21.09 -18.41
N PRO A 526 -11.74 20.06 -17.85
CA PRO A 526 -10.53 20.25 -17.09
C PRO A 526 -9.43 20.90 -17.95
N SER A 527 -8.49 21.62 -17.32
CA SER A 527 -7.39 22.30 -18.03
C SER A 527 -6.38 21.35 -18.67
N VAL A 528 -6.37 20.08 -18.27
CA VAL A 528 -5.51 19.02 -18.81
C VAL A 528 -6.34 17.77 -19.14
N ASP A 529 -5.80 16.92 -20.02
CA ASP A 529 -6.36 15.62 -20.36
C ASP A 529 -5.83 14.49 -19.44
N GLN A 530 -6.21 13.25 -19.73
CA GLN A 530 -5.79 12.05 -18.99
C GLN A 530 -4.27 11.90 -18.87
N ARG A 531 -3.51 12.39 -19.85
CA ARG A 531 -2.04 12.29 -19.88
C ARG A 531 -1.37 13.44 -19.12
N SER A 532 -2.17 14.27 -18.43
CA SER A 532 -1.77 15.56 -17.87
C SER A 532 -1.26 16.55 -18.94
N ALA A 533 -1.69 16.41 -20.19
CA ALA A 533 -1.35 17.36 -21.26
C ALA A 533 -2.36 18.52 -21.27
N ALA A 534 -1.90 19.75 -21.49
CA ALA A 534 -2.80 20.89 -21.61
C ALA A 534 -3.73 20.71 -22.81
N ARG A 535 -5.03 20.95 -22.61
CA ARG A 535 -6.01 20.97 -23.70
C ARG A 535 -5.74 22.13 -24.65
N VAL A 536 -5.95 21.94 -25.95
CA VAL A 536 -5.58 22.87 -27.02
C VAL A 536 -6.80 23.19 -27.88
N GLY A 537 -7.08 24.46 -28.10
CA GLY A 537 -8.31 24.84 -28.82
C GLY A 537 -9.55 24.68 -27.93
N ALA A 538 -10.64 24.22 -28.51
CA ALA A 538 -11.73 23.67 -27.72
C ALA A 538 -11.34 22.26 -27.30
N CYS A 539 -11.70 21.85 -26.09
CA CYS A 539 -11.36 20.51 -25.65
C CYS A 539 -12.04 19.43 -26.49
N ASP A 540 -11.39 18.28 -26.56
CA ASP A 540 -11.95 17.08 -27.17
C ASP A 540 -12.92 16.37 -26.24
N ILE A 541 -13.94 15.74 -26.83
CA ILE A 541 -14.82 14.79 -26.13
C ILE A 541 -13.98 13.55 -25.76
N GLY A 542 -14.07 13.13 -24.50
CA GLY A 542 -13.36 11.98 -23.96
C GLY A 542 -12.10 12.33 -23.19
N ALA A 543 -11.34 11.29 -22.87
CA ALA A 543 -10.26 11.35 -21.89
C ALA A 543 -8.97 11.98 -22.41
N ALA A 544 -8.70 11.91 -23.72
CA ALA A 544 -7.44 12.36 -24.31
C ALA A 544 -7.67 13.46 -25.35
N GLU A 545 -6.74 14.42 -25.38
CA GLU A 545 -6.78 15.56 -26.29
C GLU A 545 -5.88 15.34 -27.53
N TYR A 546 -6.44 15.43 -28.72
CA TYR A 546 -5.70 15.47 -29.96
C TYR A 546 -4.86 16.74 -30.08
N GLY A 547 -3.65 16.62 -30.64
CA GLY A 547 -2.76 17.77 -30.85
C GLY A 547 -2.11 18.34 -29.58
N ALA A 548 -2.51 17.90 -28.38
CA ALA A 548 -1.87 18.32 -27.13
C ALA A 548 -0.38 17.93 -27.09
N VAL A 549 0.45 18.86 -26.60
CA VAL A 549 1.89 18.62 -26.43
C VAL A 549 2.10 17.81 -25.15
N VAL A 550 2.52 16.56 -25.31
CA VAL A 550 2.80 15.63 -24.22
C VAL A 550 4.29 15.56 -23.90
N SER A 551 4.61 15.47 -22.61
CA SER A 551 5.93 15.00 -22.17
C SER A 551 6.17 13.58 -22.68
N ARG A 552 7.34 13.34 -23.28
CA ARG A 552 7.77 11.99 -23.65
C ARG A 552 8.51 11.36 -22.47
N VAL A 553 7.87 10.43 -21.78
CA VAL A 553 8.56 9.53 -20.85
C VAL A 553 9.21 8.41 -21.67
N TYR A 554 10.53 8.33 -21.65
CA TYR A 554 11.26 7.17 -22.18
C TYR A 554 11.19 6.05 -21.14
N LEU A 555 10.38 5.03 -21.41
CA LEU A 555 10.43 3.79 -20.63
C LEU A 555 11.70 3.02 -21.04
N PRO A 556 12.61 2.64 -20.12
CA PRO A 556 13.58 1.61 -20.43
C PRO A 556 12.80 0.34 -20.74
N ALA A 557 13.06 -0.27 -21.91
CA ALA A 557 12.42 -1.51 -22.32
C ALA A 557 12.71 -2.60 -21.28
N VAL A 558 11.72 -2.94 -20.45
CA VAL A 558 11.74 -4.18 -19.68
C VAL A 558 11.20 -5.25 -20.62
N VAL A 559 12.11 -5.99 -21.23
CA VAL A 559 11.78 -7.24 -21.92
C VAL A 559 11.25 -8.18 -20.82
N ARG A 560 9.95 -8.51 -20.88
CA ARG A 560 9.36 -9.55 -20.03
C ARG A 560 9.89 -10.92 -20.43
#